data_AF-A0AAU0UG52-F1
#
_entry.id   AF-A0AAU0UG52-F1
#
_cell.length_a   1.000
_cell.length_b   1.000
_cell.length_c   1.000
_cell.angle_alpha   90.00
_cell.angle_beta   90.00
_cell.angle_gamma   90.00
#
_symmetry.space_group_name_H-M   'P 1'
#
loop_
_entity.id
_entity.type
_entity.pdbx_description
1 polymer ?
#
loop_
_entity_poly.entity_id
_entity_poly.type
_entity_poly.pdbx_seq_one_letter_code
_entity_poly.pdbx_strand_id
1 'polypeptide(L)'
;MNSLNPDQLETLMATVEESVWENAFSSRLRRGEVHSIQDLRGVKKRLTQTRNHETTSSTECYKKVEQTLWLCHLLRTFMTERLLTQTPPSISPSLSIRETEILKWSAKGKTADDISTILKLKTRTINFHIANAIKKMGATNKTSAVVQAALNGIL
;
A
#
# COMPACT_ATOMS: atom_id res chain seq x y z
N MET A 1 -12.49 -1.99 -1.64
CA MET A 1 -11.63 -3.06 -1.08
C MET A 1 -12.25 -4.37 -1.57
N ASN A 2 -11.77 -4.93 -2.67
CA ASN A 2 -12.34 -6.16 -3.23
C ASN A 2 -11.59 -7.34 -2.60
N SER A 3 -12.18 -7.97 -1.59
CA SER A 3 -11.73 -9.31 -1.18
C SER A 3 -11.99 -10.26 -2.35
N LEU A 4 -10.94 -10.94 -2.82
CA LEU A 4 -11.09 -12.02 -3.79
C LEU A 4 -12.06 -13.06 -3.21
N ASN A 5 -13.01 -13.51 -4.01
CA ASN A 5 -13.91 -14.60 -3.62
C ASN A 5 -13.13 -15.94 -3.62
N PRO A 6 -13.65 -17.00 -2.97
CA PRO A 6 -12.95 -18.28 -2.84
C PRO A 6 -12.48 -18.86 -4.17
N ASP A 7 -13.30 -18.77 -5.22
CA ASP A 7 -13.00 -19.28 -6.56
C ASP A 7 -11.82 -18.53 -7.22
N GLN A 8 -11.69 -17.22 -6.98
CA GLN A 8 -10.53 -16.45 -7.45
C GLN A 8 -9.26 -16.78 -6.67
N LEU A 9 -9.37 -17.12 -5.39
CA LEU A 9 -8.22 -17.61 -4.62
C LEU A 9 -7.77 -18.97 -5.14
N GLU A 10 -8.69 -19.88 -5.43
CA GLU A 10 -8.40 -21.21 -5.96
C GLU A 10 -7.72 -21.13 -7.35
N THR A 11 -8.23 -20.26 -8.21
CA THR A 11 -7.62 -19.98 -9.53
C THR A 11 -6.22 -19.38 -9.41
N LEU A 12 -6.01 -18.44 -8.47
CA LEU A 12 -4.69 -17.82 -8.23
C LEU A 12 -3.69 -18.82 -7.63
N MET A 13 -4.16 -19.72 -6.78
CA MET A 13 -3.37 -20.80 -6.18
C MET A 13 -2.95 -21.84 -7.24
N ALA A 14 -3.78 -22.07 -8.26
CA ALA A 14 -3.48 -22.96 -9.39
C ALA A 14 -2.42 -22.41 -10.36
N THR A 15 -2.19 -21.09 -10.37
CA THR A 15 -1.08 -20.46 -11.13
C THR A 15 0.29 -20.54 -10.44
N VAL A 16 0.34 -21.01 -9.19
CA VAL A 16 1.61 -21.16 -8.45
C VAL A 16 2.28 -22.46 -8.90
N GLU A 17 3.58 -22.38 -9.15
CA GLU A 17 4.40 -23.53 -9.55
C GLU A 17 4.24 -24.70 -8.57
N GLU A 18 3.96 -25.90 -9.08
CA GLU A 18 3.62 -27.10 -8.30
C GLU A 18 4.72 -27.46 -7.28
N SER A 19 5.99 -27.19 -7.64
CA SER A 19 7.17 -27.35 -6.79
C SER A 19 7.12 -26.54 -5.49
N VAL A 20 6.45 -25.38 -5.48
CA VAL A 20 6.27 -24.56 -4.28
C VAL A 20 5.30 -25.22 -3.31
N TRP A 21 4.26 -25.88 -3.83
CA TRP A 21 3.28 -26.60 -3.02
C TRP A 21 3.87 -27.88 -2.45
N GLU A 22 4.60 -28.66 -3.24
CA GLU A 22 5.30 -29.85 -2.77
C GLU A 22 6.26 -29.53 -1.62
N ASN A 23 7.04 -28.45 -1.75
CA ASN A 23 7.94 -27.97 -0.70
C ASN A 23 7.20 -27.46 0.55
N ALA A 24 6.06 -26.79 0.38
CA ALA A 24 5.23 -26.36 1.50
C ALA A 24 4.63 -27.55 2.26
N PHE A 25 4.11 -28.55 1.54
CA PHE A 25 3.52 -29.75 2.13
C PHE A 25 4.57 -30.66 2.79
N SER A 26 5.76 -30.80 2.19
CA SER A 26 6.89 -31.52 2.80
C SER A 26 7.36 -30.82 4.09
N SER A 27 7.27 -29.49 4.13
CA SER A 27 7.54 -28.65 5.31
C SER A 27 6.37 -28.54 6.28
N ARG A 28 5.32 -29.36 6.13
CA ARG A 28 4.12 -29.41 7.02
C ARG A 28 3.28 -28.11 7.03
N LEU A 29 3.38 -27.28 6.00
CA LEU A 29 2.56 -26.08 5.80
C LEU A 29 1.32 -26.45 4.99
N ARG A 30 0.22 -26.81 5.66
CA ARG A 30 -0.99 -27.35 5.00
C ARG A 30 -2.12 -26.35 4.85
N ARG A 31 -2.29 -25.43 5.81
CA ARG A 31 -3.20 -24.28 5.69
C ARG A 31 -2.53 -23.02 6.21
N GLY A 32 -2.88 -21.90 5.59
CA GLY A 32 -2.46 -20.57 6.03
C GLY A 32 -3.61 -19.58 6.02
N GLU A 33 -3.65 -18.71 7.02
CA GLU A 33 -4.50 -17.51 7.02
C GLU A 33 -3.60 -16.30 6.83
N VAL A 34 -4.05 -15.37 5.99
CA VAL A 34 -3.30 -14.16 5.63
C VAL A 34 -4.08 -12.94 6.08
N HIS A 35 -3.49 -12.15 6.96
CA HIS A 35 -4.00 -10.84 7.33
C HIS A 35 -3.10 -9.78 6.70
N SER A 36 -3.67 -8.98 5.79
CA SER A 36 -2.96 -7.89 5.12
C SER A 36 -3.53 -6.56 5.56
N ILE A 37 -2.66 -5.61 5.89
CA ILE A 37 -3.09 -4.24 6.20
C ILE A 37 -2.08 -3.23 5.66
N GLN A 38 -2.59 -2.18 5.02
CA GLN A 38 -1.81 -1.08 4.47
C GLN A 38 -1.65 0.03 5.52
N ASP A 39 -0.48 0.66 5.61
CA ASP A 39 -0.31 1.90 6.40
C ASP A 39 -0.62 3.15 5.57
N LEU A 40 -0.69 4.31 6.21
CA LEU A 40 -1.00 5.60 5.56
C LEU A 40 0.04 6.03 4.51
N ARG A 41 1.22 5.39 4.48
CA ARG A 41 2.28 5.64 3.50
C ARG A 41 2.25 4.64 2.35
N GLY A 42 1.21 3.81 2.29
CA GLY A 42 1.02 2.82 1.24
C GLY A 42 1.78 1.51 1.46
N VAL A 43 2.53 1.35 2.56
CA VAL A 43 3.29 0.13 2.86
C VAL A 43 2.32 -0.98 3.25
N LYS A 44 2.30 -2.07 2.47
CA LYS A 44 1.50 -3.27 2.78
C LYS A 44 2.26 -4.16 3.75
N LYS A 45 1.66 -4.42 4.91
CA LYS A 45 2.17 -5.40 5.90
C LYS A 45 1.30 -6.64 5.84
N ARG A 46 1.94 -7.80 5.90
CA ARG A 46 1.28 -9.10 5.81
C ARG A 46 1.73 -9.97 6.98
N LEU A 47 0.77 -10.49 7.74
CA LEU A 47 0.99 -11.59 8.67
C LEU A 47 0.40 -12.85 8.05
N THR A 48 1.22 -13.90 7.98
CA THR A 48 0.79 -15.22 7.53
C THR A 48 0.92 -16.18 8.71
N GLN A 49 -0.19 -16.79 9.13
CA GLN A 49 -0.19 -17.85 10.14
C GLN A 49 -0.41 -19.18 9.43
N THR A 50 0.47 -20.14 9.64
CA THR A 50 0.39 -21.47 9.02
C THR A 50 0.23 -22.57 10.07
N ARG A 51 -0.36 -23.70 9.67
CA ARG A 51 -0.55 -24.87 10.54
C ARG A 51 -0.55 -26.19 9.75
N ASN A 52 -0.36 -27.28 10.49
CA ASN A 52 -0.19 -28.64 9.98
C ASN A 52 -1.45 -29.55 10.16
N HIS A 53 -2.54 -29.08 10.77
CA HIS A 53 -3.73 -29.92 11.04
C HIS A 53 -5.01 -29.41 10.34
N GLU A 54 -5.93 -30.33 10.03
CA GLU A 54 -7.21 -30.08 9.37
C GLU A 54 -8.22 -29.25 10.18
N THR A 55 -9.09 -28.60 9.39
CA THR A 55 -10.28 -27.75 9.65
C THR A 55 -10.40 -27.06 11.00
N THR A 56 -10.24 -25.74 10.98
CA THR A 56 -10.79 -24.85 12.01
C THR A 56 -12.30 -25.07 12.08
N SER A 57 -12.81 -25.55 13.21
CA SER A 57 -14.23 -25.40 13.51
C SER A 57 -14.55 -23.90 13.51
N SER A 58 -15.71 -23.51 13.00
CA SER A 58 -16.17 -22.10 13.06
C SER A 58 -16.06 -21.55 14.50
N THR A 59 -16.32 -22.39 15.50
CA THR A 59 -16.18 -22.05 16.93
C THR A 59 -14.74 -21.81 17.39
N GLU A 60 -13.74 -22.48 16.82
CA GLU A 60 -12.33 -22.23 17.10
C GLU A 60 -11.87 -20.92 16.45
N CYS A 61 -12.34 -20.65 15.22
CA CYS A 61 -12.07 -19.39 14.52
C CYS A 61 -12.57 -18.20 15.34
N TYR A 62 -13.85 -18.18 15.73
CA TYR A 62 -14.39 -17.09 16.57
C TYR A 62 -13.64 -16.90 17.89
N LYS A 63 -13.26 -17.98 18.57
CA LYS A 63 -12.50 -17.91 19.83
C LYS A 63 -11.09 -17.35 19.68
N LYS A 64 -10.46 -17.58 18.53
CA LYS A 64 -9.08 -17.16 18.28
C LYS A 64 -8.97 -15.87 17.47
N VAL A 65 -10.03 -15.44 16.77
CA VAL A 65 -10.03 -14.23 15.95
C VAL A 65 -9.63 -12.99 16.76
N GLU A 66 -10.16 -12.81 17.97
CA GLU A 66 -9.81 -11.65 18.80
C GLU A 66 -8.33 -11.65 19.21
N GLN A 67 -7.80 -12.81 19.60
CA GLN A 67 -6.41 -12.99 20.01
C GLN A 67 -5.45 -12.82 18.83
N THR A 68 -5.79 -13.41 17.68
CA THR A 68 -5.03 -13.27 16.44
C THR A 68 -5.04 -11.83 15.94
N LEU A 69 -6.20 -11.15 15.98
CA LEU A 69 -6.30 -9.74 15.62
C LEU A 69 -5.50 -8.86 16.58
N TRP A 70 -5.58 -9.12 17.88
CA TRP A 70 -4.80 -8.37 18.87
C TRP A 70 -3.29 -8.55 18.65
N LEU A 71 -2.83 -9.79 18.47
CA LEU A 71 -1.44 -10.10 18.18
C LEU A 71 -0.98 -9.47 16.85
N CYS A 72 -1.83 -9.50 15.82
CA CYS A 72 -1.57 -8.79 14.55
C CYS A 72 -1.33 -7.31 14.79
N HIS A 73 -2.21 -6.64 15.55
CA HIS A 73 -2.08 -5.21 15.83
C HIS A 73 -0.82 -4.91 16.65
N LEU A 74 -0.51 -5.73 17.66
CA LEU A 74 0.65 -5.56 18.51
C LEU A 74 1.96 -5.75 17.74
N LEU A 75 2.12 -6.90 17.07
CA LEU A 75 3.29 -7.18 16.24
C LEU A 75 3.46 -6.10 15.17
N ARG A 76 2.36 -5.60 14.62
CA ARG A 76 2.38 -4.52 13.65
C ARG A 76 2.94 -3.22 14.22
N THR A 77 2.50 -2.78 15.39
CA THR A 77 3.02 -1.56 16.03
C THR A 77 4.51 -1.69 16.29
N PHE A 78 4.94 -2.80 16.90
CA PHE A 78 6.36 -3.02 17.22
C PHE A 78 7.25 -3.20 15.98
N MET A 79 6.79 -3.94 14.98
CA MET A 79 7.52 -4.12 13.72
C MET A 79 7.55 -2.81 12.92
N THR A 80 6.56 -1.92 13.07
CA THR A 80 6.62 -0.58 12.47
C THR A 80 7.77 0.21 13.04
N GLU A 81 7.85 0.37 14.36
CA GLU A 81 8.93 1.11 15.01
C GLU A 81 10.32 0.50 14.71
N ARG A 82 10.44 -0.83 14.74
CA ARG A 82 11.71 -1.53 14.56
C ARG A 82 12.17 -1.63 13.10
N LEU A 83 11.28 -1.77 12.12
CA LEU A 83 11.68 -1.80 10.70
C LEU A 83 11.76 -0.42 10.05
N LEU A 84 11.03 0.59 10.55
CA LEU A 84 11.19 1.98 10.07
C LEU A 84 12.56 2.59 10.42
N THR A 85 13.27 2.02 11.40
CA THR A 85 14.65 2.41 11.71
C THR A 85 15.68 1.72 10.82
N GLN A 86 15.32 0.65 10.11
CA GLN A 86 16.20 -0.12 9.22
C GLN A 86 15.91 0.05 7.73
N THR A 87 14.66 0.35 7.39
CA THR A 87 14.37 0.96 6.09
C THR A 87 14.88 2.39 6.17
N PRO A 88 15.71 2.86 5.23
CA PRO A 88 16.02 4.29 5.20
C PRO A 88 14.68 5.01 5.25
N PRO A 89 14.55 6.13 6.01
CA PRO A 89 13.34 6.92 5.92
C PRO A 89 13.12 7.08 4.43
N SER A 90 12.03 6.52 3.90
CA SER A 90 11.62 6.84 2.55
C SER A 90 11.56 8.36 2.64
N ILE A 91 12.53 9.04 2.00
CA ILE A 91 12.59 10.48 1.97
C ILE A 91 11.33 10.81 1.19
N SER A 92 10.20 10.86 1.88
CA SER A 92 8.92 11.25 1.34
C SER A 92 9.24 12.67 0.93
N PRO A 93 9.44 12.90 -0.38
CA PRO A 93 10.02 14.13 -0.82
C PRO A 93 8.98 15.17 -0.48
N SER A 94 9.24 15.97 0.56
CA SER A 94 8.18 16.78 1.13
C SER A 94 7.83 17.83 0.09
N LEU A 95 6.67 17.61 -0.53
CA LEU A 95 6.08 18.60 -1.41
C LEU A 95 5.74 19.80 -0.52
N SER A 96 6.10 20.97 -0.99
CA SER A 96 5.62 22.21 -0.40
C SER A 96 4.10 22.24 -0.47
N ILE A 97 3.48 23.02 0.42
CA ILE A 97 2.02 23.22 0.43
C ILE A 97 1.50 23.57 -0.97
N ARG A 98 2.24 24.41 -1.70
CA ARG A 98 1.88 24.85 -3.05
C ARG A 98 2.02 23.74 -4.10
N GLU A 99 3.07 22.95 -4.05
CA GLU A 99 3.23 21.78 -4.94
C GLU A 99 2.11 20.76 -4.71
N THR A 100 1.78 20.47 -3.45
CA THR A 100 0.68 19.57 -3.09
C THR A 100 -0.66 20.10 -3.58
N GLU A 101 -0.96 21.38 -3.37
CA GLU A 101 -2.19 22.02 -3.85
C GLU A 101 -2.32 21.93 -5.38
N ILE A 102 -1.25 22.19 -6.11
CA ILE A 102 -1.22 22.11 -7.59
C ILE A 102 -1.39 20.66 -8.06
N LEU A 103 -0.75 19.69 -7.41
CA LEU A 103 -0.96 18.27 -7.73
C LEU A 103 -2.38 17.81 -7.42
N LYS A 104 -3.03 18.31 -6.34
CA LYS A 104 -4.43 18.01 -6.03
C LYS A 104 -5.38 18.47 -7.13
N TRP A 105 -5.18 19.67 -7.67
CA TRP A 105 -5.98 20.13 -8.82
C TRP A 105 -5.66 19.38 -10.10
N SER A 106 -4.39 19.02 -10.31
CA SER A 106 -3.97 18.17 -11.44
C SER A 106 -4.61 16.78 -11.36
N ALA A 107 -4.74 16.19 -10.17
CA ALA A 107 -5.42 14.92 -9.94
C ALA A 107 -6.93 14.98 -10.27
N LYS A 108 -7.54 16.16 -10.11
CA LYS A 108 -8.91 16.45 -10.56
C LYS A 108 -9.02 16.75 -12.06
N GLY A 109 -7.93 16.58 -12.82
CA GLY A 109 -7.91 16.78 -14.28
C GLY A 109 -7.75 18.22 -14.74
N LYS A 110 -7.39 19.17 -13.86
CA LYS A 110 -7.22 20.58 -14.24
C LYS A 110 -5.92 20.81 -15.02
N THR A 111 -6.00 21.69 -16.02
CA THR A 111 -4.83 22.16 -16.79
C THR A 111 -4.04 23.20 -15.99
N ALA A 112 -2.81 23.51 -16.43
CA ALA A 112 -2.01 24.54 -15.77
C ALA A 112 -2.70 25.92 -15.82
N ASP A 113 -3.46 26.22 -16.89
CA ASP A 113 -4.23 27.45 -17.05
C ASP A 113 -5.49 27.49 -16.16
N ASP A 114 -6.17 26.36 -16.00
CA ASP A 114 -7.28 26.27 -15.04
C ASP A 114 -6.76 26.51 -13.61
N ILE A 115 -5.64 25.87 -13.27
CA ILE A 115 -5.02 25.99 -11.94
C ILE A 115 -4.51 27.42 -11.71
N SER A 116 -3.96 28.06 -12.75
CA SER A 116 -3.49 29.44 -12.67
C SER A 116 -4.66 30.39 -12.35
N THR A 117 -5.82 30.14 -12.97
CA THR A 117 -7.06 30.86 -12.69
C THR A 117 -7.58 30.60 -11.27
N ILE A 118 -7.63 29.33 -10.84
CA ILE A 118 -8.11 28.93 -9.50
C ILE A 118 -7.24 29.52 -8.39
N LEU A 119 -5.91 29.45 -8.53
CA LEU A 119 -4.95 29.90 -7.51
C LEU A 119 -4.54 31.37 -7.67
N LYS A 120 -5.07 32.08 -8.67
CA LYS A 120 -4.72 33.47 -9.02
C LYS A 120 -3.21 33.67 -9.20
N LEU A 121 -2.57 32.76 -9.92
CA LEU A 121 -1.14 32.78 -10.25
C LEU A 121 -0.93 32.79 -11.76
N LYS A 122 0.29 33.08 -12.21
CA LYS A 122 0.65 32.92 -13.62
C LYS A 122 0.87 31.44 -13.95
N THR A 123 0.45 31.00 -15.14
CA THR A 123 0.67 29.62 -15.62
C THR A 123 2.14 29.20 -15.54
N ARG A 124 3.08 30.11 -15.79
CA ARG A 124 4.52 29.87 -15.62
C ARG A 124 4.89 29.46 -14.19
N THR A 125 4.30 30.10 -13.17
CA THR A 125 4.52 29.76 -11.76
C THR A 125 3.96 28.39 -11.42
N ILE A 126 2.79 28.04 -11.98
CA ILE A 126 2.21 26.70 -11.84
C ILE A 126 3.15 25.65 -12.45
N ASN A 127 3.63 25.88 -13.66
CA ASN A 127 4.56 24.97 -14.35
C ASN A 127 5.88 24.81 -13.58
N PHE A 128 6.39 25.87 -12.96
CA PHE A 128 7.56 25.80 -12.08
C PHE A 128 7.34 24.85 -10.90
N HIS A 129 6.22 24.97 -10.20
CA HIS A 129 5.90 24.05 -9.09
C HIS A 129 5.64 22.62 -9.57
N ILE A 130 5.02 22.41 -10.73
CA ILE A 130 4.85 21.08 -11.32
C ILE A 130 6.21 20.45 -11.62
N ALA A 131 7.15 21.19 -12.22
CA ALA A 131 8.50 20.68 -12.51
C ALA A 131 9.25 20.27 -11.23
N ASN A 132 9.16 21.09 -10.17
CA ASN A 132 9.75 20.75 -8.88
C ASN A 132 9.08 19.52 -8.25
N ALA A 133 7.75 19.41 -8.32
CA ALA A 133 7.01 18.26 -7.82
C ALA A 133 7.38 16.98 -8.58
N ILE A 134 7.50 17.03 -9.91
CA ILE A 134 7.94 15.89 -10.74
C ILE A 134 9.33 15.41 -10.28
N LYS A 135 10.29 16.34 -10.13
CA LYS A 135 11.64 16.03 -9.67
C LYS A 135 11.65 15.43 -8.26
N LYS A 136 10.89 16.04 -7.35
CA LYS A 136 10.75 15.59 -5.96
C LYS A 136 10.18 14.17 -5.90
N MET A 137 9.10 13.90 -6.63
CA MET A 137 8.44 12.60 -6.66
C MET A 137 9.18 11.52 -7.46
N GLY A 138 10.34 11.82 -8.05
CA GLY A 138 11.07 10.87 -8.91
C GLY A 138 10.27 10.45 -10.15
N ALA A 139 9.36 11.30 -10.61
CA ALA A 139 8.47 11.03 -11.73
C ALA A 139 9.04 11.55 -13.05
N THR A 140 8.52 11.04 -14.17
CA THR A 140 8.91 11.50 -15.52
C THR A 140 7.99 12.57 -16.08
N ASN A 141 6.75 12.65 -15.59
CA ASN A 141 5.75 13.60 -16.06
C ASN A 141 4.72 13.93 -14.96
N LYS A 142 3.86 14.92 -15.23
CA LYS A 142 2.84 15.41 -14.27
C LYS A 142 1.91 14.29 -13.80
N THR A 143 1.44 13.43 -14.70
CA THR A 143 0.52 12.34 -14.37
C THR A 143 1.20 11.31 -13.48
N SER A 144 2.42 10.91 -13.80
CA SER A 144 3.23 10.03 -12.97
C SER A 144 3.50 10.64 -11.60
N ALA A 145 3.74 11.96 -11.51
CA ALA A 145 3.93 12.64 -10.23
C ALA A 145 2.66 12.62 -9.37
N VAL A 146 1.48 12.82 -9.97
CA VAL A 146 0.19 12.69 -9.29
C VAL A 146 0.00 11.26 -8.77
N VAL A 147 0.26 10.24 -9.59
CA VAL A 147 0.14 8.83 -9.18
C VAL A 147 1.08 8.51 -8.03
N GLN A 148 2.35 8.92 -8.12
CA GLN A 148 3.30 8.73 -7.02
C GLN A 148 2.85 9.45 -5.76
N ALA A 149 2.33 10.68 -5.86
CA ALA A 149 1.87 11.43 -4.70
C ALA A 149 0.66 10.76 -4.03
N ALA A 150 -0.25 10.17 -4.81
CA ALA A 150 -1.37 9.39 -4.29
C ALA A 150 -0.91 8.10 -3.61
N LEU A 151 0.02 7.35 -4.22
CA LEU A 151 0.56 6.11 -3.64
C LEU A 151 1.29 6.32 -2.31
N ASN A 152 1.93 7.48 -2.16
CA ASN A 152 2.64 7.86 -0.94
C ASN A 152 1.74 8.56 0.11
N GLY A 153 0.42 8.64 -0.12
CA GLY A 153 -0.54 9.22 0.83
C GLY A 153 -0.47 10.75 0.97
N ILE A 154 0.05 11.47 -0.03
CA ILE A 154 0.19 12.93 0.01
C ILE A 154 -1.07 13.66 -0.47
N LEU A 155 -1.85 13.03 -1.37
CA LEU A 155 -3.05 13.62 -2.00
C LEU A 155 -4.36 13.25 -1.30
#